data_AF-A0A523G437-F1
#
_entry.id   AF-A0A523G437-F1
#
_cell.length_a   1.000
_cell.length_b   1.000
_cell.length_c   1.000
_cell.angle_alpha   90.00
_cell.angle_beta   90.00
_cell.angle_gamma   90.00
#
_symmetry.space_group_name_H-M   'P 1'
#
loop_
_entity.id
_entity.type
_entity.pdbx_description
1 polymer ?
#
loop_
_entity_poly.entity_id
_entity_poly.type
_entity_poly.pdbx_seq_one_letter_code
_entity_poly.pdbx_strand_id
1 'polypeptide(L)'
;MIGYFLTVLMIMLVPHLLWGQTRDNMHEVKFRKHIIHQHFISEGAAVGDVNNDGLKDILAGPYWFEAPDWVVHEIRTPLNFDHTTEWSDSFMNFVLDVNEDGWLDFISIDFPGTGAYWFENPGNRKGHWNKYIIDTTANNESPMMADVDDDGRMDLVFGSGNREMKWFRAQGKGRIEWDRYSISNENAKGTKRFSHGLGFGDINGDGKNDIIITQGWWEAPEDRTDVPWKFHKASLGQACSQMQVFDFDGDGDNDVISASAHNYGIWWHEQINDQKSGLTFVEHLIDSSFSQTHGVALEDINGDQLPDLITGKRYFAHNGKDPGGKDPAVLYWFEFQKDTHAGPTWIPHLIDENSGVGVQVVINDINQDNKKDIVISNKKGVFFFEQL
;
A
#
# COMPACT_ATOMS: atom_id res chain seq x y z
N MET A 1 25.56 -44.60 73.55
CA MET A 1 24.13 -44.26 73.41
C MET A 1 24.02 -43.27 72.26
N ILE A 2 23.56 -43.72 71.08
CA ILE A 2 22.92 -42.95 69.98
C ILE A 2 23.78 -41.84 69.33
N GLY A 3 23.95 -41.72 68.01
CA GLY A 3 23.38 -42.39 66.85
C GLY A 3 24.07 -41.86 65.57
N TYR A 4 24.11 -42.70 64.53
CA TYR A 4 24.62 -42.33 63.21
C TYR A 4 23.57 -41.53 62.44
N PHE A 5 23.91 -40.34 61.93
CA PHE A 5 23.07 -39.60 60.99
C PHE A 5 23.39 -40.04 59.56
N LEU A 6 22.42 -40.70 58.93
CA LEU A 6 22.39 -41.00 57.51
C LEU A 6 21.80 -39.77 56.78
N THR A 7 22.61 -39.05 56.02
CA THR A 7 22.10 -38.04 55.07
C THR A 7 21.68 -38.74 53.79
N VAL A 8 20.37 -38.91 53.60
CA VAL A 8 19.76 -39.33 52.34
C VAL A 8 19.67 -38.11 51.42
N LEU A 9 20.42 -38.10 50.33
CA LEU A 9 20.29 -37.11 49.27
C LEU A 9 19.06 -37.48 48.43
N MET A 10 17.95 -36.76 48.62
CA MET A 10 16.74 -36.93 47.83
C MET A 10 16.91 -36.19 46.49
N ILE A 11 17.25 -36.93 45.43
CA ILE A 11 17.25 -36.39 44.07
C ILE A 11 15.79 -36.22 43.64
N MET A 12 15.29 -34.99 43.66
CA MET A 12 14.04 -34.65 42.98
C MET A 12 14.29 -34.65 41.47
N LEU A 13 13.84 -35.72 40.80
CA LEU A 13 13.60 -35.69 39.36
C LEU A 13 12.40 -34.80 39.11
N VAL A 14 12.65 -33.55 38.70
CA VAL A 14 11.63 -32.68 38.12
C VAL A 14 11.35 -33.22 36.72
N PRO A 15 10.13 -33.65 36.39
CA PRO A 15 9.79 -33.96 35.01
C PRO A 15 9.82 -32.64 34.25
N HIS A 16 10.74 -32.50 33.29
CA HIS A 16 10.57 -31.51 32.25
C HIS A 16 9.35 -31.90 31.44
N LEU A 17 8.19 -31.32 31.78
CA LEU A 17 7.09 -31.22 30.85
C LEU A 17 7.60 -30.35 29.69
N LEU A 18 7.99 -31.03 28.61
CA LEU A 18 8.00 -30.43 27.28
C LEU A 18 6.55 -30.03 27.00
N TRP A 19 6.23 -28.76 27.26
CA TRP A 19 5.16 -28.11 26.52
C TRP A 19 5.65 -28.03 25.07
N GLY A 20 5.37 -29.08 24.30
CA GLY A 20 5.10 -28.85 22.90
C GLY A 20 3.93 -27.88 22.88
N GLN A 21 4.19 -26.62 22.51
CA GLN A 21 3.13 -25.77 21.98
C GLN A 21 2.54 -26.56 20.82
N THR A 22 1.37 -27.14 21.04
CA THR A 22 0.53 -27.53 19.92
C THR A 22 0.34 -26.26 19.10
N ARG A 23 0.65 -26.35 17.80
CA ARG A 23 0.19 -25.38 16.79
C ARG A 23 -1.34 -25.48 16.72
N ASP A 24 -2.01 -25.08 17.79
CA ASP A 24 -3.46 -25.03 17.87
C ASP A 24 -3.87 -23.57 17.62
N ASN A 25 -4.60 -23.39 16.52
CA ASN A 25 -5.22 -22.18 15.99
C ASN A 25 -4.32 -21.22 15.20
N MET A 26 -3.83 -21.65 14.02
CA MET A 26 -3.86 -20.70 12.89
C MET A 26 -5.34 -20.55 12.53
N HIS A 27 -5.94 -19.41 12.89
CA HIS A 27 -7.31 -19.12 12.49
C HIS A 27 -7.33 -19.08 10.96
N GLU A 28 -8.14 -19.95 10.35
CA GLU A 28 -8.37 -19.92 8.90
C GLU A 28 -8.93 -18.54 8.53
N VAL A 29 -8.11 -17.69 7.90
CA VAL A 29 -8.51 -16.35 7.46
C VAL A 29 -9.57 -16.48 6.38
N LYS A 30 -10.74 -15.89 6.61
CA LYS A 30 -11.85 -15.87 5.66
C LYS A 30 -12.35 -14.46 5.48
N PHE A 31 -12.85 -14.19 4.27
CA PHE A 31 -13.43 -12.91 3.93
C PHE A 31 -14.89 -13.05 3.50
N ARG A 32 -15.73 -12.12 3.93
CA ARG A 32 -17.05 -11.88 3.35
C ARG A 32 -16.95 -10.72 2.36
N LYS A 33 -17.30 -11.01 1.10
CA LYS A 33 -17.36 -10.01 0.03
C LYS A 33 -18.64 -9.18 0.12
N HIS A 34 -18.47 -7.86 0.13
CA HIS A 34 -19.51 -6.86 -0.03
C HIS A 34 -19.27 -6.11 -1.35
N ILE A 35 -20.32 -5.99 -2.17
CA ILE A 35 -20.27 -5.20 -3.40
C ILE A 35 -20.82 -3.81 -3.08
N ILE A 36 -19.93 -2.85 -2.89
CA ILE A 36 -20.28 -1.47 -2.50
C ILE A 36 -20.84 -0.70 -3.71
N HIS A 37 -20.23 -0.89 -4.87
CA HIS A 37 -20.68 -0.29 -6.13
C HIS A 37 -20.33 -1.17 -7.32
N GLN A 38 -21.16 -1.16 -8.37
CA GLN A 38 -20.98 -2.05 -9.55
C GLN A 38 -20.54 -1.33 -10.82
N HIS A 39 -20.49 0.01 -10.83
CA HIS A 39 -20.06 0.78 -11.99
C HIS A 39 -18.62 1.21 -11.87
N PHE A 40 -17.96 1.39 -13.01
CA PHE A 40 -16.60 1.91 -13.06
C PHE A 40 -16.60 3.41 -12.76
N ILE A 41 -16.15 3.75 -11.55
CA ILE A 41 -16.11 5.12 -11.03
C ILE A 41 -14.71 5.54 -10.58
N SER A 42 -13.83 4.59 -10.28
CA SER A 42 -12.48 4.82 -9.75
C SER A 42 -11.58 3.60 -9.96
N GLU A 43 -10.27 3.82 -10.07
CA GLU A 43 -9.24 2.77 -10.06
C GLU A 43 -8.60 2.59 -8.68
N GLY A 44 -8.95 3.45 -7.72
CA GLY A 44 -8.49 3.42 -6.34
C GLY A 44 -9.64 3.70 -5.36
N ALA A 45 -9.37 3.54 -4.08
CA ALA A 45 -10.32 3.80 -3.01
C ALA A 45 -9.56 4.31 -1.78
N ALA A 46 -10.28 4.93 -0.86
CA ALA A 46 -9.77 5.33 0.45
C ALA A 46 -10.77 4.93 1.54
N VAL A 47 -10.29 4.91 2.79
CA VAL A 47 -11.09 4.54 3.95
C VAL A 47 -10.85 5.56 5.05
N GLY A 48 -11.90 6.09 5.65
CA GLY A 48 -11.83 7.05 6.75
C GLY A 48 -13.21 7.42 7.30
N ASP A 49 -13.29 7.80 8.57
CA ASP A 49 -14.49 8.36 9.19
C ASP A 49 -14.68 9.80 8.68
N VAL A 50 -15.50 10.00 7.64
CA VAL A 50 -15.66 11.32 7.01
C VAL A 50 -16.90 12.06 7.50
N ASN A 51 -17.77 11.39 8.25
CA ASN A 51 -18.95 12.00 8.87
C ASN A 51 -18.81 12.19 10.41
N ASN A 52 -17.67 11.80 10.99
CA ASN A 52 -17.35 11.86 12.43
C ASN A 52 -18.35 11.09 13.30
N ASP A 53 -18.88 9.96 12.81
CA ASP A 53 -19.79 9.10 13.55
C ASP A 53 -19.09 7.96 14.32
N GLY A 54 -17.77 7.82 14.14
CA GLY A 54 -16.94 6.80 14.74
C GLY A 54 -16.87 5.50 13.94
N LEU A 55 -17.48 5.40 12.76
CA LEU A 55 -17.36 4.30 11.82
C LEU A 55 -16.52 4.73 10.62
N LYS A 56 -15.83 3.79 9.98
CA LYS A 56 -14.99 4.09 8.81
C LYS A 56 -15.80 3.93 7.54
N ASP A 57 -15.84 4.99 6.76
CA ASP A 57 -16.50 5.02 5.45
C ASP A 57 -15.53 4.63 4.33
N ILE A 58 -16.09 4.30 3.17
CA ILE A 58 -15.32 4.05 1.94
C ILE A 58 -15.50 5.23 0.99
N LEU A 59 -14.41 5.70 0.38
CA LEU A 59 -14.42 6.77 -0.62
C LEU A 59 -13.86 6.23 -1.93
N ALA A 60 -14.55 6.50 -3.05
CA ALA A 60 -14.06 6.14 -4.37
C ALA A 60 -14.64 7.06 -5.44
N GLY A 61 -13.77 7.69 -6.23
CA GLY A 61 -14.18 8.51 -7.37
C GLY A 61 -15.07 9.70 -6.95
N PRO A 62 -16.34 9.76 -7.39
CA PRO A 62 -17.24 10.86 -7.04
C PRO A 62 -18.07 10.62 -5.76
N TYR A 63 -17.90 9.49 -5.06
CA TYR A 63 -18.74 9.12 -3.93
C TYR A 63 -17.97 8.81 -2.65
N TRP A 64 -18.67 8.97 -1.52
CA TRP A 64 -18.36 8.26 -0.28
C TRP A 64 -19.56 7.38 0.12
N PHE A 65 -19.28 6.28 0.81
CA PHE A 65 -20.23 5.23 1.17
C PHE A 65 -20.23 5.08 2.69
N GLU A 66 -21.31 5.55 3.31
CA GLU A 66 -21.49 5.65 4.76
C GLU A 66 -21.65 4.27 5.39
N ALA A 67 -20.75 3.90 6.31
CA ALA A 67 -20.87 2.66 7.08
C ALA A 67 -22.06 2.72 8.07
N PRO A 68 -22.63 1.57 8.50
CA PRO A 68 -22.35 0.21 8.04
C PRO A 68 -23.21 -0.22 6.84
N ASP A 69 -24.22 0.59 6.48
CA ASP A 69 -25.21 0.24 5.45
C ASP A 69 -24.80 0.66 4.02
N TRP A 70 -23.63 1.28 3.89
CA TRP A 70 -23.03 1.77 2.64
C TRP A 70 -23.92 2.77 1.91
N VAL A 71 -24.54 3.71 2.66
CA VAL A 71 -25.39 4.75 2.08
C VAL A 71 -24.54 5.65 1.19
N VAL A 72 -24.97 5.84 -0.06
CA VAL A 72 -24.20 6.57 -1.07
C VAL A 72 -24.39 8.07 -0.91
N HIS A 73 -23.28 8.81 -0.89
CA HIS A 73 -23.24 10.27 -0.90
C HIS A 73 -22.31 10.79 -1.98
N GLU A 74 -22.66 11.93 -2.58
CA GLU A 74 -21.87 12.55 -3.64
C GLU A 74 -20.81 13.51 -3.06
N ILE A 75 -19.53 13.25 -3.34
CA ILE A 75 -18.42 14.19 -3.15
C ILE A 75 -18.49 15.27 -4.24
N ARG A 76 -18.79 14.86 -5.48
CA ARG A 76 -18.89 15.72 -6.66
C ARG A 76 -19.87 15.13 -7.65
N THR A 77 -20.24 15.91 -8.67
CA THR A 77 -21.07 15.42 -9.78
C THR A 77 -20.48 14.12 -10.38
N PRO A 78 -21.23 13.02 -10.39
CA PRO A 78 -20.75 11.75 -10.90
C PRO A 78 -20.47 11.76 -12.39
N LEU A 79 -19.42 11.04 -12.78
CA LEU A 79 -19.12 10.68 -14.16
C LEU A 79 -19.14 9.16 -14.25
N ASN A 80 -19.82 8.64 -15.27
CA ASN A 80 -19.79 7.21 -15.59
C ASN A 80 -18.79 7.00 -16.74
N PHE A 81 -17.94 6.01 -16.58
CA PHE A 81 -16.93 5.64 -17.58
C PHE A 81 -17.31 4.30 -18.22
N ASP A 82 -17.24 4.22 -19.55
CA ASP A 82 -17.24 2.95 -20.25
C ASP A 82 -15.90 2.24 -20.00
N HIS A 83 -15.90 1.28 -19.09
CA HIS A 83 -14.72 0.50 -18.71
C HIS A 83 -14.00 -0.17 -19.91
N THR A 84 -14.66 -0.33 -21.06
CA THR A 84 -14.07 -0.95 -22.24
C THR A 84 -13.24 0.01 -23.10
N THR A 85 -13.51 1.32 -23.00
CA THR A 85 -12.91 2.33 -23.87
C THR A 85 -12.29 3.51 -23.11
N GLU A 86 -12.70 3.73 -21.87
CA GLU A 86 -12.35 4.91 -21.06
C GLU A 86 -11.54 4.54 -19.80
N TRP A 87 -11.02 5.58 -19.15
CA TRP A 87 -10.34 5.56 -17.86
C TRP A 87 -11.07 6.49 -16.91
N SER A 88 -11.08 6.19 -15.61
CA SER A 88 -11.61 7.11 -14.62
C SER A 88 -10.72 8.36 -14.49
N ASP A 89 -11.32 9.44 -14.04
CA ASP A 89 -10.63 10.64 -13.54
C ASP A 89 -10.32 10.50 -12.04
N SER A 90 -10.12 9.28 -11.56
CA SER A 90 -9.81 9.00 -10.16
C SER A 90 -9.00 7.72 -10.11
N PHE A 91 -7.67 7.89 -10.06
CA PHE A 91 -6.71 6.81 -10.23
C PHE A 91 -6.25 6.28 -8.87
N MET A 92 -5.82 7.17 -7.98
CA MET A 92 -5.54 6.85 -6.58
C MET A 92 -6.28 7.79 -5.64
N ASN A 93 -6.71 7.25 -4.50
CA ASN A 93 -7.57 7.95 -3.56
C ASN A 93 -6.96 7.87 -2.16
N PHE A 94 -7.00 8.99 -1.45
CA PHE A 94 -6.53 9.05 -0.07
C PHE A 94 -7.47 9.92 0.78
N VAL A 95 -7.33 9.81 2.09
CA VAL A 95 -7.97 10.70 3.06
C VAL A 95 -6.93 11.36 3.94
N LEU A 96 -7.16 12.63 4.28
CA LEU A 96 -6.32 13.41 5.18
C LEU A 96 -7.17 14.56 5.74
N ASP A 97 -6.99 14.94 6.99
CA ASP A 97 -7.46 16.24 7.47
C ASP A 97 -6.50 17.31 6.90
N VAL A 98 -6.80 17.79 5.68
CA VAL A 98 -5.89 18.64 4.91
C VAL A 98 -5.81 20.03 5.52
N ASN A 99 -6.93 20.52 6.07
CA ASN A 99 -7.07 21.87 6.61
C ASN A 99 -7.00 21.97 8.14
N GLU A 100 -6.78 20.85 8.83
CA GLU A 100 -6.75 20.69 10.29
C GLU A 100 -8.04 21.18 10.96
N ASP A 101 -9.19 20.94 10.34
CA ASP A 101 -10.50 21.31 10.88
C ASP A 101 -11.22 20.16 11.62
N GLY A 102 -10.60 18.99 11.69
CA GLY A 102 -11.11 17.79 12.35
C GLY A 102 -12.05 16.96 11.48
N TRP A 103 -12.16 17.24 10.18
CA TRP A 103 -12.88 16.41 9.22
C TRP A 103 -11.89 15.82 8.23
N LEU A 104 -11.98 14.51 8.01
CA LEU A 104 -11.19 13.88 6.96
C LEU A 104 -11.69 14.35 5.59
N ASP A 105 -10.77 14.88 4.80
CA ASP A 105 -10.99 15.28 3.43
C ASP A 105 -10.62 14.18 2.44
N PHE A 106 -10.97 14.38 1.17
CA PHE A 106 -10.69 13.43 0.10
C PHE A 106 -9.63 13.97 -0.86
N ILE A 107 -8.61 13.16 -1.14
CA ILE A 107 -7.58 13.45 -2.13
C ILE A 107 -7.75 12.47 -3.30
N SER A 108 -7.91 13.02 -4.51
CA SER A 108 -7.93 12.25 -5.75
C SER A 108 -6.73 12.63 -6.60
N ILE A 109 -5.90 11.63 -6.92
CA ILE A 109 -4.94 11.74 -8.01
C ILE A 109 -5.64 11.20 -9.26
N ASP A 110 -5.84 12.08 -10.24
CA ASP A 110 -6.52 11.72 -11.49
C ASP A 110 -5.56 10.92 -12.41
N PHE A 111 -5.96 10.70 -13.66
CA PHE A 111 -5.20 9.89 -14.62
C PHE A 111 -3.72 10.35 -14.73
N PRO A 112 -2.73 9.44 -14.82
CA PRO A 112 -1.32 9.81 -14.83
C PRO A 112 -0.99 10.87 -15.89
N GLY A 113 -0.26 11.91 -15.45
CA GLY A 113 0.06 13.12 -16.21
C GLY A 113 -1.00 14.22 -16.13
N THR A 114 -2.06 14.03 -15.33
CA THR A 114 -3.07 15.05 -15.01
C THR A 114 -2.97 15.49 -13.55
N GLY A 115 -3.92 16.26 -13.02
CA GLY A 115 -3.79 16.92 -11.73
C GLY A 115 -4.00 16.01 -10.51
N ALA A 116 -3.49 16.51 -9.38
CA ALA A 116 -3.80 16.05 -8.04
C ALA A 116 -4.73 17.06 -7.36
N TYR A 117 -5.81 16.58 -6.73
CA TYR A 117 -6.85 17.44 -6.19
C TYR A 117 -7.23 17.05 -4.78
N TRP A 118 -7.56 18.08 -4.00
CA TRP A 118 -8.15 17.96 -2.68
C TRP A 118 -9.62 18.39 -2.77
N PHE A 119 -10.50 17.61 -2.14
CA PHE A 119 -11.91 17.91 -1.98
C PHE A 119 -12.18 18.15 -0.50
N GLU A 120 -12.47 19.40 -0.15
CA GLU A 120 -12.75 19.83 1.23
C GLU A 120 -14.10 19.28 1.68
N ASN A 121 -14.07 18.48 2.74
CA ASN A 121 -15.24 17.93 3.39
C ASN A 121 -16.05 19.07 4.01
N PRO A 122 -17.32 19.25 3.63
CA PRO A 122 -18.15 20.33 4.17
C PRO A 122 -18.63 20.02 5.60
N GLY A 123 -18.17 18.93 6.22
CA GLY A 123 -18.72 18.32 7.42
C GLY A 123 -20.15 17.84 7.17
N ASN A 124 -21.01 17.94 8.18
CA ASN A 124 -22.44 17.55 8.07
C ASN A 124 -23.31 18.46 7.20
N ARG A 125 -22.72 19.36 6.39
CA ARG A 125 -23.46 20.22 5.46
C ARG A 125 -23.73 19.47 4.16
N LYS A 126 -24.93 19.63 3.61
CA LYS A 126 -25.32 19.05 2.33
C LYS A 126 -24.62 19.75 1.16
N GLY A 127 -24.28 18.98 0.12
CA GLY A 127 -23.77 19.49 -1.15
C GLY A 127 -22.47 18.79 -1.55
N HIS A 128 -21.97 19.14 -2.73
CA HIS A 128 -20.66 18.68 -3.19
C HIS A 128 -19.54 19.38 -2.43
N TRP A 129 -18.43 18.67 -2.33
CA TRP A 129 -17.20 19.11 -1.66
C TRP A 129 -16.48 20.11 -2.56
N ASN A 130 -15.83 21.12 -1.95
CA ASN A 130 -15.10 22.12 -2.72
C ASN A 130 -13.82 21.51 -3.29
N LYS A 131 -13.61 21.62 -4.61
CA LYS A 131 -12.41 21.09 -5.29
C LYS A 131 -11.28 22.14 -5.32
N TYR A 132 -10.11 21.76 -4.81
CA TYR A 132 -8.88 22.54 -4.83
C TYR A 132 -7.77 21.78 -5.57
N ILE A 133 -6.86 22.52 -6.19
CA ILE A 133 -5.70 21.96 -6.89
C ILE A 133 -4.55 21.83 -5.91
N ILE A 134 -4.01 20.61 -5.79
CA ILE A 134 -2.73 20.35 -5.10
C ILE A 134 -1.60 20.61 -6.08
N ASP A 135 -1.65 19.95 -7.24
CA ASP A 135 -0.72 20.15 -8.34
C ASP A 135 -1.42 19.89 -9.67
N THR A 136 -0.93 20.51 -10.75
CA THR A 136 -1.51 20.33 -12.08
C THR A 136 -1.02 19.05 -12.78
N THR A 137 -0.01 18.38 -12.21
CA THR A 137 0.59 17.17 -12.76
C THR A 137 1.02 16.17 -11.69
N ALA A 138 0.52 14.94 -11.79
CA ALA A 138 0.99 13.77 -11.07
C ALA A 138 1.27 12.66 -12.08
N ASN A 139 2.53 12.32 -12.28
CA ASN A 139 2.97 11.52 -13.42
C ASN A 139 3.01 10.01 -13.15
N ASN A 140 3.20 9.60 -11.90
CA ASN A 140 3.29 8.19 -11.52
C ASN A 140 1.93 7.49 -11.61
N GLU A 141 1.93 6.19 -11.87
CA GLU A 141 0.75 5.32 -11.69
C GLU A 141 0.59 4.83 -10.25
N SER A 142 1.65 4.97 -9.45
CA SER A 142 1.71 4.62 -8.04
C SER A 142 2.09 5.85 -7.18
N PRO A 143 1.38 6.99 -7.27
CA PRO A 143 1.56 8.06 -6.28
C PRO A 143 1.26 7.50 -4.88
N MET A 144 1.90 8.04 -3.85
CA MET A 144 1.78 7.49 -2.49
C MET A 144 1.56 8.60 -1.48
N MET A 145 1.04 8.21 -0.32
CA MET A 145 1.12 9.01 0.89
C MET A 145 2.08 8.37 1.89
N ALA A 146 2.93 9.19 2.51
CA ALA A 146 3.85 8.79 3.57
C ALA A 146 4.16 10.00 4.46
N ASP A 147 4.43 9.75 5.73
CA ASP A 147 5.02 10.76 6.62
C ASP A 147 6.50 10.90 6.24
N VAL A 148 6.81 11.87 5.37
CA VAL A 148 8.15 11.96 4.76
C VAL A 148 9.13 12.59 5.76
N ASP A 149 8.67 13.58 6.53
CA ASP A 149 9.47 14.35 7.49
C ASP A 149 9.31 13.94 8.95
N ASP A 150 8.70 12.78 9.19
CA ASP A 150 8.54 12.16 10.50
C ASP A 150 7.82 13.10 11.50
N ASP A 151 6.91 13.94 10.99
CA ASP A 151 6.15 14.93 11.77
C ASP A 151 4.82 14.36 12.31
N GLY A 152 4.49 13.12 11.95
CA GLY A 152 3.27 12.42 12.31
C GLY A 152 2.09 12.70 11.37
N ARG A 153 2.28 13.50 10.31
CA ARG A 153 1.27 13.83 9.32
C ARG A 153 1.72 13.34 7.95
N MET A 154 0.79 12.72 7.24
CA MET A 154 1.08 12.14 5.94
C MET A 154 1.22 13.21 4.85
N ASP A 155 2.26 13.09 4.05
CA ASP A 155 2.53 13.88 2.85
C ASP A 155 2.19 13.10 1.58
N LEU A 156 2.13 13.78 0.44
CA LEU A 156 2.04 13.14 -0.87
C LEU A 156 3.40 13.04 -1.53
N VAL A 157 3.68 11.95 -2.25
CA VAL A 157 4.87 11.81 -3.10
C VAL A 157 4.48 11.39 -4.51
N PHE A 158 4.93 12.16 -5.50
CA PHE A 158 4.81 11.80 -6.92
C PHE A 158 5.70 12.68 -7.82
N GLY A 159 5.94 12.20 -9.03
CA GLY A 159 6.59 12.93 -10.08
C GLY A 159 5.70 14.06 -10.62
N SER A 160 6.20 15.29 -10.64
CA SER A 160 5.44 16.49 -11.04
C SER A 160 6.31 17.47 -11.85
N GLY A 161 5.66 18.43 -12.53
CA GLY A 161 6.29 19.59 -13.14
C GLY A 161 7.28 19.22 -14.24
N ASN A 162 8.53 19.65 -14.09
CA ASN A 162 9.62 19.39 -15.04
C ASN A 162 10.20 17.96 -14.90
N ARG A 163 9.34 16.97 -14.58
CA ARG A 163 9.72 15.57 -14.32
C ARG A 163 10.69 15.44 -13.15
N GLU A 164 10.34 16.08 -12.04
CA GLU A 164 11.03 15.96 -10.76
C GLU A 164 10.21 15.05 -9.85
N MET A 165 10.87 14.23 -9.02
CA MET A 165 10.22 13.55 -7.90
C MET A 165 10.02 14.59 -6.81
N LYS A 166 8.80 14.73 -6.29
CA LYS A 166 8.47 15.72 -5.27
C LYS A 166 7.69 15.09 -4.14
N TRP A 167 7.88 15.65 -2.95
CA TRP A 167 6.93 15.48 -1.87
C TRP A 167 6.19 16.80 -1.57
N PHE A 168 4.95 16.67 -1.10
CA PHE A 168 4.01 17.77 -0.92
C PHE A 168 3.42 17.71 0.48
N ARG A 169 3.62 18.79 1.23
CA ARG A 169 3.11 18.94 2.58
C ARG A 169 2.01 19.98 2.62
N ALA A 170 0.82 19.59 3.06
CA ALA A 170 -0.26 20.55 3.28
C ALA A 170 0.03 21.39 4.54
N GLN A 171 -0.12 22.69 4.45
CA GLN A 171 0.17 23.64 5.53
C GLN A 171 -0.89 24.73 5.60
N GLY A 172 -1.06 25.29 6.81
CA GLY A 172 -1.96 26.40 7.10
C GLY A 172 -3.29 25.97 7.72
N LYS A 173 -3.94 26.91 8.43
CA LYS A 173 -5.28 26.72 9.01
C LYS A 173 -6.27 27.60 8.27
N GLY A 174 -7.19 26.99 7.53
CA GLY A 174 -8.23 27.67 6.73
C GLY A 174 -7.83 28.00 5.29
N ARG A 175 -6.69 28.69 5.04
CA ARG A 175 -6.15 28.82 3.68
C ARG A 175 -4.98 27.86 3.52
N ILE A 176 -5.25 26.75 2.84
CA ILE A 176 -4.26 25.70 2.65
C ILE A 176 -3.31 26.06 1.53
N GLU A 177 -2.03 25.95 1.85
CA GLU A 177 -0.93 26.00 0.89
C GLU A 177 -0.21 24.65 0.91
N TRP A 178 0.32 24.26 -0.24
CA TRP A 178 1.10 23.03 -0.37
C TRP A 178 2.55 23.43 -0.56
N ASP A 179 3.39 23.14 0.43
CA ASP A 179 4.84 23.19 0.26
C ASP A 179 5.24 22.08 -0.72
N ARG A 180 6.23 22.36 -1.58
CA ARG A 180 6.69 21.44 -2.62
C ARG A 180 8.19 21.33 -2.56
N TYR A 181 8.68 20.12 -2.34
CA TYR A 181 10.12 19.84 -2.21
C TYR A 181 10.55 18.90 -3.33
N SER A 182 11.44 19.38 -4.21
CA SER A 182 11.95 18.58 -5.33
C SER A 182 13.07 17.64 -4.87
N ILE A 183 12.70 16.41 -4.47
CA ILE A 183 13.63 15.32 -4.10
C ILE A 183 14.69 15.10 -5.17
N SER A 184 14.30 15.19 -6.45
CA SER A 184 15.20 15.00 -7.58
C SER A 184 15.41 16.27 -8.40
N ASN A 185 16.52 16.31 -9.15
CA ASN A 185 16.68 17.24 -10.27
C ASN A 185 15.61 17.00 -11.35
N GLU A 186 15.44 17.96 -12.27
CA GLU A 186 14.57 17.84 -13.43
C GLU A 186 14.90 16.62 -14.29
N ASN A 187 13.88 16.06 -14.94
CA ASN A 187 14.02 14.94 -15.88
C ASN A 187 14.61 13.67 -15.24
N ALA A 188 14.36 13.48 -13.95
CA ALA A 188 14.77 12.29 -13.24
C ALA A 188 14.13 11.02 -13.81
N LYS A 189 14.68 9.87 -13.42
CA LYS A 189 14.05 8.57 -13.68
C LYS A 189 12.84 8.42 -12.77
N GLY A 190 11.89 7.57 -13.15
CA GLY A 190 10.68 7.33 -12.35
C GLY A 190 9.71 8.50 -12.24
N THR A 191 9.86 9.58 -13.03
CA THR A 191 9.01 10.79 -12.96
C THR A 191 8.30 11.11 -14.27
N LYS A 192 8.44 10.27 -15.30
CA LYS A 192 7.69 10.39 -16.56
C LYS A 192 6.24 10.01 -16.33
N ARG A 193 5.33 10.54 -17.16
CA ARG A 193 3.95 10.05 -17.23
C ARG A 193 3.93 8.52 -17.38
N PHE A 194 3.12 7.85 -16.56
CA PHE A 194 3.05 6.39 -16.43
C PHE A 194 4.31 5.77 -15.80
N SER A 195 5.00 6.50 -14.92
CA SER A 195 6.11 5.89 -14.17
C SER A 195 5.58 4.94 -13.10
N HIS A 196 6.28 3.82 -12.99
CA HIS A 196 5.96 2.64 -12.18
C HIS A 196 6.99 2.43 -11.10
N GLY A 197 6.62 1.69 -10.05
CA GLY A 197 7.52 1.32 -8.96
C GLY A 197 7.96 2.54 -8.18
N LEU A 198 7.03 3.13 -7.42
CA LEU A 198 7.37 4.09 -6.37
C LEU A 198 7.24 3.37 -5.03
N GLY A 199 8.26 3.51 -4.18
CA GLY A 199 8.28 2.94 -2.84
C GLY A 199 8.84 3.92 -1.82
N PHE A 200 8.64 3.58 -0.55
CA PHE A 200 9.13 4.31 0.60
C PHE A 200 9.49 3.35 1.73
N GLY A 201 10.69 3.51 2.26
CA GLY A 201 11.21 2.65 3.32
C GLY A 201 12.72 2.81 3.47
N ASP A 202 13.23 2.46 4.65
CA ASP A 202 14.65 2.51 4.97
C ASP A 202 15.42 1.43 4.18
N ILE A 203 15.91 1.77 3.00
CA ILE A 203 16.58 0.79 2.12
C ILE A 203 18.06 0.63 2.46
N ASN A 204 18.64 1.53 3.26
CA ASN A 204 20.08 1.52 3.55
C ASN A 204 20.41 1.17 5.01
N GLY A 205 19.39 0.98 5.86
CA GLY A 205 19.50 0.63 7.27
C GLY A 205 19.94 1.78 8.18
N ASP A 206 19.79 3.04 7.74
CA ASP A 206 20.21 4.21 8.50
C ASP A 206 19.11 4.78 9.42
N GLY A 207 17.94 4.15 9.44
CA GLY A 207 16.79 4.52 10.25
C GLY A 207 15.91 5.61 9.64
N LYS A 208 16.16 6.03 8.39
CA LYS A 208 15.34 7.02 7.67
C LYS A 208 14.73 6.37 6.42
N ASN A 209 13.44 6.62 6.20
CA ASN A 209 12.78 6.09 5.02
C ASN A 209 13.18 6.86 3.76
N ASP A 210 13.61 6.12 2.73
CA ASP A 210 14.08 6.64 1.46
C ASP A 210 12.99 6.57 0.37
N ILE A 211 13.16 7.32 -0.72
CA ILE A 211 12.25 7.26 -1.86
C ILE A 211 12.82 6.36 -2.94
N ILE A 212 12.09 5.30 -3.28
CA ILE A 212 12.59 4.20 -4.11
C ILE A 212 11.91 4.20 -5.48
N ILE A 213 12.70 3.93 -6.51
CA ILE A 213 12.24 3.63 -7.86
C ILE A 213 12.93 2.38 -8.40
N THR A 214 12.37 1.79 -9.46
CA THR A 214 12.97 0.62 -10.14
C THR A 214 14.43 0.79 -10.57
N GLN A 215 14.94 2.03 -10.71
CA GLN A 215 16.33 2.32 -11.10
C GLN A 215 17.25 2.81 -9.96
N GLY A 216 16.80 2.78 -8.71
CA GLY A 216 17.56 3.29 -7.58
C GLY A 216 16.70 3.95 -6.51
N TRP A 217 17.32 4.68 -5.60
CA TRP A 217 16.63 5.36 -4.51
C TRP A 217 17.28 6.70 -4.20
N TRP A 218 16.52 7.60 -3.60
CA TRP A 218 17.01 8.87 -3.07
C TRP A 218 17.15 8.77 -1.56
N GLU A 219 18.38 8.98 -1.08
CA GLU A 219 18.76 8.96 0.33
C GLU A 219 18.19 10.17 1.06
N ALA A 220 17.34 9.92 2.05
CA ALA A 220 16.72 10.94 2.86
C ALA A 220 17.78 11.63 3.76
N PRO A 221 17.98 12.95 3.61
CA PRO A 221 18.83 13.75 4.50
C PRO A 221 18.16 13.91 5.86
N GLU A 222 18.90 14.29 6.90
CA GLU A 222 18.35 14.54 8.24
C GLU A 222 17.20 15.56 8.22
N ASP A 223 17.39 16.68 7.52
CA ASP A 223 16.33 17.63 7.21
C ASP A 223 15.75 17.30 5.83
N ARG A 224 14.55 16.72 5.78
CA ARG A 224 13.89 16.32 4.52
C ARG A 224 13.67 17.44 3.53
N THR A 225 13.73 18.69 3.99
CA THR A 225 13.61 19.87 3.15
C THR A 225 14.93 20.25 2.46
N ASP A 226 16.06 19.64 2.83
CA ASP A 226 17.36 19.80 2.17
C ASP A 226 17.38 19.03 0.83
N VAL A 227 16.95 19.72 -0.22
CA VAL A 227 16.81 19.17 -1.57
C VAL A 227 17.85 19.71 -2.55
N PRO A 228 18.27 18.92 -3.57
CA PRO A 228 17.81 17.56 -3.87
C PRO A 228 18.51 16.49 -3.02
N TRP A 229 17.81 15.37 -2.80
CA TRP A 229 18.33 14.21 -2.09
C TRP A 229 19.39 13.47 -2.92
N LYS A 230 20.26 12.71 -2.25
CA LYS A 230 21.35 11.99 -2.91
C LYS A 230 20.83 10.71 -3.55
N PHE A 231 20.97 10.58 -4.88
CA PHE A 231 20.50 9.40 -5.60
C PHE A 231 21.54 8.27 -5.65
N HIS A 232 21.12 7.06 -5.32
CA HIS A 232 21.88 5.83 -5.44
C HIS A 232 21.28 4.95 -6.52
N LYS A 233 22.11 4.52 -7.47
CA LYS A 233 21.64 3.67 -8.57
C LYS A 233 21.55 2.23 -8.09
N ALA A 234 20.38 1.62 -8.29
CA ALA A 234 20.14 0.19 -8.10
C ALA A 234 19.33 -0.37 -9.27
N SER A 235 19.13 -1.69 -9.31
CA SER A 235 18.31 -2.37 -10.30
C SER A 235 17.26 -3.20 -9.58
N LEU A 236 16.08 -2.63 -9.36
CA LEU A 236 14.99 -3.25 -8.63
C LEU A 236 13.92 -3.79 -9.60
N GLY A 237 14.40 -4.50 -10.62
CA GLY A 237 13.56 -5.16 -11.60
C GLY A 237 12.88 -4.26 -12.63
N GLN A 238 11.77 -4.77 -13.16
CA GLN A 238 10.99 -4.16 -14.24
C GLN A 238 9.87 -3.25 -13.74
N ALA A 239 9.07 -2.69 -14.66
CA ALA A 239 7.90 -1.88 -14.31
C ALA A 239 6.94 -2.67 -13.41
N CYS A 240 6.66 -2.11 -12.23
CA CYS A 240 5.87 -2.70 -11.17
C CYS A 240 4.86 -1.70 -10.57
N SER A 241 4.02 -2.18 -9.67
CA SER A 241 3.07 -1.36 -8.91
C SER A 241 3.80 -0.54 -7.82
N GLN A 242 3.37 -0.61 -6.57
CA GLN A 242 4.12 -0.04 -5.44
C GLN A 242 5.29 -0.96 -5.07
N MET A 243 6.34 -0.38 -4.49
CA MET A 243 7.47 -1.13 -3.93
C MET A 243 7.40 -1.07 -2.41
N GLN A 244 7.50 -2.22 -1.75
CA GLN A 244 7.36 -2.36 -0.30
C GLN A 244 8.69 -2.85 0.29
N VAL A 245 9.10 -2.31 1.44
CA VAL A 245 10.43 -2.54 2.03
C VAL A 245 10.30 -3.31 3.34
N PHE A 246 11.05 -4.41 3.48
CA PHE A 246 11.08 -5.22 4.70
C PHE A 246 12.25 -6.23 4.65
N ASP A 247 12.81 -6.60 5.80
CA ASP A 247 13.79 -7.70 5.95
C ASP A 247 13.11 -9.09 5.83
N PHE A 248 12.96 -9.62 4.61
CA PHE A 248 12.22 -10.85 4.35
C PHE A 248 13.02 -12.11 4.69
N ASP A 249 14.34 -12.09 4.57
CA ASP A 249 15.16 -13.27 4.85
C ASP A 249 15.72 -13.35 6.28
N GLY A 250 15.71 -12.23 7.02
CA GLY A 250 16.19 -12.17 8.40
C GLY A 250 17.67 -11.89 8.56
N ASP A 251 18.36 -11.46 7.51
CA ASP A 251 19.80 -11.18 7.58
C ASP A 251 20.12 -9.81 8.19
N GLY A 252 19.09 -8.97 8.35
CA GLY A 252 19.15 -7.67 9.02
C GLY A 252 19.34 -6.49 8.07
N ASP A 253 19.30 -6.72 6.76
CA ASP A 253 19.10 -5.67 5.78
C ASP A 253 17.70 -5.70 5.16
N ASN A 254 17.30 -4.58 4.56
CA ASN A 254 15.93 -4.41 4.08
C ASN A 254 15.85 -4.76 2.59
N ASP A 255 14.97 -5.71 2.28
CA ASP A 255 14.66 -6.13 0.92
C ASP A 255 13.51 -5.33 0.32
N VAL A 256 13.16 -5.62 -0.94
CA VAL A 256 12.04 -4.97 -1.63
C VAL A 256 11.10 -5.96 -2.30
N ILE A 257 9.80 -5.86 -2.03
CA ILE A 257 8.76 -6.51 -2.85
C ILE A 257 8.32 -5.61 -4.00
N SER A 258 8.08 -6.23 -5.15
CA SER A 258 7.42 -5.58 -6.28
C SER A 258 6.54 -6.55 -7.06
N ALA A 259 5.51 -6.04 -7.72
CA ALA A 259 4.58 -6.85 -8.50
C ALA A 259 4.33 -6.25 -9.88
N SER A 260 4.21 -7.10 -10.90
CA SER A 260 4.21 -6.69 -12.30
C SER A 260 3.02 -5.78 -12.65
N ALA A 261 3.31 -4.58 -13.15
CA ALA A 261 2.27 -3.74 -13.72
C ALA A 261 1.73 -4.38 -15.02
N HIS A 262 2.59 -4.76 -15.97
CA HIS A 262 2.12 -5.10 -17.33
C HIS A 262 2.24 -6.57 -17.73
N ASN A 263 2.72 -7.45 -16.85
CA ASN A 263 3.03 -8.83 -17.19
C ASN A 263 2.67 -9.77 -16.03
N TYR A 264 3.14 -11.02 -16.11
CA TYR A 264 3.13 -11.98 -15.01
C TYR A 264 4.34 -11.74 -14.11
N GLY A 265 4.12 -11.94 -12.82
CA GLY A 265 5.19 -11.99 -11.83
C GLY A 265 4.95 -11.10 -10.61
N ILE A 266 5.33 -11.67 -9.47
CA ILE A 266 5.43 -11.05 -8.16
C ILE A 266 6.80 -11.46 -7.64
N TRP A 267 7.58 -10.52 -7.14
CA TRP A 267 8.97 -10.75 -6.76
C TRP A 267 9.27 -10.12 -5.41
N TRP A 268 10.24 -10.71 -4.73
CA TRP A 268 11.04 -9.98 -3.76
C TRP A 268 12.48 -9.85 -4.28
N HIS A 269 13.15 -8.79 -3.86
CA HIS A 269 14.48 -8.40 -4.30
C HIS A 269 15.36 -8.39 -3.06
N GLU A 270 16.11 -9.49 -2.88
CA GLU A 270 17.05 -9.70 -1.78
C GLU A 270 18.16 -8.67 -1.87
N GLN A 271 18.34 -7.87 -0.84
CA GLN A 271 19.47 -6.99 -0.79
C GLN A 271 20.74 -7.79 -0.47
N ILE A 272 21.81 -7.52 -1.22
CA ILE A 272 23.11 -8.14 -1.01
C ILE A 272 24.14 -7.03 -0.90
N ASN A 273 24.73 -6.92 0.29
CA ASN A 273 25.83 -6.01 0.55
C ASN A 273 27.19 -6.70 0.34
N ASP A 274 27.74 -6.59 -0.86
CA ASP A 274 29.13 -6.98 -1.14
C ASP A 274 30.07 -5.79 -0.96
N GLN A 275 31.02 -5.91 -0.03
CA GLN A 275 32.05 -4.90 0.26
C GLN A 275 32.82 -4.42 -0.99
N LYS A 276 32.81 -5.18 -2.10
CA LYS A 276 33.48 -4.80 -3.36
C LYS A 276 32.58 -4.14 -4.39
N SER A 277 31.30 -4.48 -4.45
CA SER A 277 30.37 -4.01 -5.50
C SER A 277 29.31 -3.03 -5.00
N GLY A 278 29.23 -2.83 -3.68
CA GLY A 278 28.21 -1.99 -3.06
C GLY A 278 26.87 -2.72 -2.94
N LEU A 279 25.82 -1.95 -2.66
CA LEU A 279 24.47 -2.46 -2.46
C LEU A 279 23.88 -2.94 -3.80
N THR A 280 23.51 -4.22 -3.86
CA THR A 280 22.92 -4.87 -5.03
C THR A 280 21.66 -5.62 -4.64
N PHE A 281 20.84 -6.01 -5.62
CA PHE A 281 19.60 -6.73 -5.40
C PHE A 281 19.52 -7.99 -6.26
N VAL A 282 19.12 -9.10 -5.66
CA VAL A 282 18.86 -10.37 -6.32
C VAL A 282 17.35 -10.63 -6.37
N GLU A 283 16.81 -10.75 -7.58
CA GLU A 283 15.37 -10.98 -7.78
C GLU A 283 15.01 -12.45 -7.56
N HIS A 284 13.96 -12.70 -6.79
CA HIS A 284 13.37 -14.00 -6.54
C HIS A 284 11.88 -13.98 -6.87
N LEU A 285 11.42 -15.01 -7.61
CA LEU A 285 10.02 -15.13 -7.99
C LEU A 285 9.18 -15.67 -6.83
N ILE A 286 8.12 -14.94 -6.46
CA ILE A 286 7.09 -15.36 -5.51
C ILE A 286 6.00 -16.14 -6.24
N ASP A 287 5.39 -15.51 -7.26
CA ASP A 287 4.31 -16.12 -8.03
C ASP A 287 4.25 -15.52 -9.45
N SER A 288 3.79 -16.32 -10.41
CA SER A 288 3.53 -15.86 -11.78
C SER A 288 2.25 -16.47 -12.36
N SER A 289 1.31 -16.87 -11.49
CA SER A 289 0.09 -17.58 -11.88
C SER A 289 -0.95 -16.66 -12.52
N PHE A 290 -0.87 -15.35 -12.25
CA PHE A 290 -1.67 -14.32 -12.89
C PHE A 290 -0.84 -13.08 -13.22
N SER A 291 -1.38 -12.26 -14.12
CA SER A 291 -0.75 -11.02 -14.58
C SER A 291 -1.37 -9.78 -13.97
N GLN A 292 -0.77 -8.63 -14.22
CA GLN A 292 -1.36 -7.31 -13.96
C GLN A 292 -1.61 -7.04 -12.47
N THR A 293 -0.64 -7.33 -11.62
CA THR A 293 -0.60 -7.00 -10.19
C THR A 293 -0.32 -5.51 -9.96
N HIS A 294 -1.22 -4.68 -10.45
CA HIS A 294 -1.11 -3.21 -10.51
C HIS A 294 -1.26 -2.48 -9.17
N GLY A 295 -1.61 -3.19 -8.10
CA GLY A 295 -1.66 -2.63 -6.75
C GLY A 295 -1.27 -3.68 -5.74
N VAL A 296 -0.48 -3.28 -4.73
CA VAL A 296 -0.05 -4.14 -3.62
C VAL A 296 -0.23 -3.42 -2.29
N ALA A 297 -0.46 -4.20 -1.25
CA ALA A 297 -0.32 -3.77 0.15
C ALA A 297 0.47 -4.83 0.93
N LEU A 298 1.15 -4.42 1.98
CA LEU A 298 1.98 -5.29 2.82
C LEU A 298 1.59 -5.08 4.29
N GLU A 299 0.83 -6.01 4.87
CA GLU A 299 0.23 -5.89 6.21
C GLU A 299 0.03 -7.28 6.83
N ASP A 300 0.09 -7.38 8.16
CA ASP A 300 -0.21 -8.63 8.90
C ASP A 300 -1.71 -8.94 8.82
N ILE A 301 -2.09 -9.95 8.04
CA ILE A 301 -3.49 -10.34 7.81
C ILE A 301 -3.96 -11.40 8.81
N ASN A 302 -3.06 -12.30 9.22
CA ASN A 302 -3.38 -13.48 10.01
C ASN A 302 -3.10 -13.30 11.53
N GLY A 303 -2.49 -12.19 11.92
CA GLY A 303 -2.15 -11.82 13.30
C GLY A 303 -0.85 -12.44 13.83
N ASP A 304 0.03 -12.94 12.95
CA ASP A 304 1.29 -13.58 13.34
C ASP A 304 2.47 -12.60 13.51
N GLN A 305 2.22 -11.30 13.34
CA GLN A 305 3.18 -10.20 13.39
C GLN A 305 4.20 -10.19 12.26
N LEU A 306 3.98 -10.95 11.19
CA LEU A 306 4.72 -10.85 9.94
C LEU A 306 3.84 -10.16 8.88
N PRO A 307 4.43 -9.36 7.99
CA PRO A 307 3.66 -8.73 6.94
C PRO A 307 3.31 -9.72 5.83
N ASP A 308 2.04 -9.76 5.44
CA ASP A 308 1.56 -10.52 4.29
C ASP A 308 1.34 -9.63 3.07
N LEU A 309 1.52 -10.19 1.87
CA LEU A 309 1.32 -9.45 0.62
C LEU A 309 -0.12 -9.62 0.14
N ILE A 310 -0.83 -8.51 -0.07
CA ILE A 310 -2.18 -8.49 -0.64
C ILE A 310 -2.11 -7.85 -2.03
N THR A 311 -2.57 -8.59 -3.02
CA THR A 311 -2.60 -8.11 -4.41
C THR A 311 -3.61 -8.90 -5.24
N GLY A 312 -3.79 -8.50 -6.48
CA GLY A 312 -4.71 -9.17 -7.38
C GLY A 312 -4.56 -8.68 -8.80
N LYS A 313 -5.26 -9.35 -9.69
CA LYS A 313 -5.21 -9.06 -11.11
C LYS A 313 -6.09 -7.88 -11.46
N ARG A 314 -5.55 -6.92 -12.19
CA ARG A 314 -6.33 -5.84 -12.80
C ARG A 314 -7.29 -6.38 -13.86
N TYR A 315 -8.58 -6.11 -13.67
CA TYR A 315 -9.61 -6.45 -14.64
C TYR A 315 -9.49 -5.56 -15.89
N PHE A 316 -9.47 -6.19 -17.08
CA PHE A 316 -9.51 -5.49 -18.36
C PHE A 316 -8.40 -4.42 -18.53
N ALA A 317 -7.22 -4.72 -18.01
CA ALA A 317 -6.04 -3.85 -18.08
C ALA A 317 -5.73 -3.45 -19.54
N HIS A 318 -5.50 -2.15 -19.75
CA HIS A 318 -5.29 -1.53 -21.07
C HIS A 318 -6.34 -1.95 -22.11
N ASN A 319 -7.60 -2.02 -21.66
CA ASN A 319 -8.76 -2.43 -22.43
C ASN A 319 -8.65 -3.89 -22.92
N GLY A 320 -8.11 -4.75 -22.06
CA GLY A 320 -7.94 -6.18 -22.28
C GLY A 320 -6.84 -6.54 -23.28
N LYS A 321 -5.91 -5.62 -23.56
CA LYS A 321 -4.80 -5.82 -24.50
C LYS A 321 -3.57 -6.45 -23.84
N ASP A 322 -3.44 -6.26 -22.55
CA ASP A 322 -2.31 -6.78 -21.79
C ASP A 322 -2.38 -8.31 -21.65
N PRO A 323 -1.24 -8.97 -21.37
CA PRO A 323 -1.21 -10.40 -21.07
C PRO A 323 -2.24 -10.75 -20.00
N GLY A 324 -3.08 -11.76 -20.28
CA GLY A 324 -4.16 -12.17 -19.39
C GLY A 324 -5.26 -11.13 -19.16
N GLY A 325 -5.32 -10.01 -19.90
CA GLY A 325 -6.25 -8.90 -19.64
C GLY A 325 -7.74 -9.26 -19.58
N LYS A 326 -8.14 -10.45 -20.08
CA LYS A 326 -9.51 -10.98 -20.03
C LYS A 326 -9.70 -12.18 -19.09
N ASP A 327 -8.63 -12.66 -18.46
CA ASP A 327 -8.67 -13.74 -17.48
C ASP A 327 -9.38 -13.27 -16.19
N PRO A 328 -9.80 -14.18 -15.30
CA PRO A 328 -10.48 -13.85 -14.05
C PRO A 328 -9.77 -12.74 -13.24
N ALA A 329 -10.56 -11.87 -12.62
CA ALA A 329 -10.06 -10.76 -11.82
C ALA A 329 -9.90 -11.25 -10.38
N VAL A 330 -8.79 -11.94 -10.13
CA VAL A 330 -8.50 -12.58 -8.84
C VAL A 330 -7.97 -11.58 -7.81
N LEU A 331 -8.27 -11.85 -6.55
CA LEU A 331 -7.71 -11.21 -5.36
C LEU A 331 -7.10 -12.29 -4.46
N TYR A 332 -5.86 -12.09 -4.03
CA TYR A 332 -5.09 -13.01 -3.19
C TYR A 332 -4.49 -12.26 -2.01
N TRP A 333 -4.27 -12.99 -0.92
CA TRP A 333 -3.20 -12.66 0.01
C TRP A 333 -2.16 -13.79 -0.04
N PHE A 334 -0.89 -13.44 0.14
CA PHE A 334 0.23 -14.36 0.18
C PHE A 334 0.79 -14.31 1.60
N GLU A 335 0.57 -15.39 2.34
CA GLU A 335 1.05 -15.53 3.71
C GLU A 335 2.57 -15.60 3.71
N PHE A 336 3.21 -14.67 4.39
CA PHE A 336 4.65 -14.63 4.50
C PHE A 336 5.12 -15.52 5.66
N GLN A 337 5.95 -16.51 5.36
CA GLN A 337 6.61 -17.32 6.36
C GLN A 337 8.11 -17.08 6.31
N LYS A 338 8.62 -16.46 7.38
CA LYS A 338 10.05 -16.23 7.58
C LYS A 338 10.76 -17.55 7.91
N ASP A 339 11.65 -17.99 7.04
CA ASP A 339 12.56 -19.12 7.29
C ASP A 339 14.01 -18.66 7.08
N THR A 340 14.72 -18.47 8.19
CA THR A 340 16.12 -18.01 8.20
C THR A 340 17.13 -19.05 7.67
N HIS A 341 16.69 -20.26 7.31
CA HIS A 341 17.57 -21.31 6.78
C HIS A 341 17.27 -21.66 5.33
N ALA A 342 16.02 -21.53 4.89
CA ALA A 342 15.58 -21.87 3.54
C ALA A 342 15.23 -20.67 2.66
N GLY A 343 15.23 -19.46 3.22
CA GLY A 343 14.76 -18.23 2.57
C GLY A 343 13.27 -18.00 2.78
N PRO A 344 12.76 -16.79 2.49
CA PRO A 344 11.36 -16.43 2.67
C PRO A 344 10.44 -17.32 1.82
N THR A 345 9.32 -17.74 2.39
CA THR A 345 8.29 -18.50 1.67
C THR A 345 6.95 -17.78 1.69
N TRP A 346 6.16 -18.00 0.63
CA TRP A 346 4.92 -17.29 0.37
C TRP A 346 3.81 -18.29 0.04
N ILE A 347 2.77 -18.37 0.85
CA ILE A 347 1.65 -19.29 0.63
C ILE A 347 0.47 -18.53 0.04
N PRO A 348 0.06 -18.80 -1.21
CA PRO A 348 -1.04 -18.09 -1.84
C PRO A 348 -2.40 -18.56 -1.31
N HIS A 349 -3.23 -17.60 -0.92
CA HIS A 349 -4.61 -17.82 -0.49
C HIS A 349 -5.56 -16.99 -1.36
N LEU A 350 -6.41 -17.68 -2.16
CA LEU A 350 -7.41 -17.02 -3.00
C LEU A 350 -8.53 -16.44 -2.14
N ILE A 351 -8.74 -15.13 -2.24
CA ILE A 351 -9.83 -14.43 -1.55
C ILE A 351 -11.08 -14.41 -2.42
N ASP A 352 -10.95 -14.04 -3.69
CA ASP A 352 -12.07 -13.94 -4.64
C ASP A 352 -11.58 -14.00 -6.09
N GLU A 353 -12.40 -14.55 -6.99
CA GLU A 353 -12.04 -14.74 -8.41
C GLU A 353 -12.62 -13.68 -9.37
N ASN A 354 -13.43 -12.74 -8.83
CA ASN A 354 -14.23 -11.83 -9.64
C ASN A 354 -14.37 -10.44 -8.98
N SER A 355 -13.25 -9.87 -8.57
CA SER A 355 -13.13 -8.51 -8.01
C SER A 355 -11.90 -7.83 -8.59
N GLY A 356 -10.72 -8.40 -8.39
CA GLY A 356 -9.44 -7.92 -8.91
C GLY A 356 -9.00 -6.62 -8.27
N VAL A 357 -7.77 -6.19 -8.54
CA VAL A 357 -7.24 -4.93 -7.99
C VAL A 357 -7.22 -3.85 -9.07
N GLY A 358 -7.50 -2.59 -8.71
CA GLY A 358 -7.27 -1.45 -9.59
C GLY A 358 -5.80 -1.10 -9.65
N VAL A 359 -5.43 0.05 -9.08
CA VAL A 359 -4.03 0.43 -8.80
C VAL A 359 -3.73 0.56 -7.30
N GLN A 360 -4.73 0.35 -6.45
CA GLN A 360 -4.64 0.54 -5.01
C GLN A 360 -5.33 -0.61 -4.28
N VAL A 361 -4.68 -1.10 -3.21
CA VAL A 361 -5.26 -1.99 -2.22
C VAL A 361 -5.22 -1.23 -0.89
N VAL A 362 -6.37 -1.08 -0.24
CA VAL A 362 -6.45 -0.45 1.07
C VAL A 362 -6.73 -1.53 2.10
N ILE A 363 -5.87 -1.58 3.12
CA ILE A 363 -6.02 -2.48 4.26
C ILE A 363 -6.37 -1.66 5.48
N ASN A 364 -7.46 -2.00 6.16
CA ASN A 364 -7.93 -1.26 7.33
C ASN A 364 -8.85 -2.12 8.19
N ASP A 365 -8.87 -1.92 9.50
CA ASP A 365 -9.91 -2.48 10.38
C ASP A 365 -11.15 -1.58 10.30
N ILE A 366 -12.12 -1.92 9.44
CA ILE A 366 -13.25 -1.05 9.11
C ILE A 366 -14.39 -1.23 10.11
N ASN A 367 -14.61 -2.46 10.57
CA ASN A 367 -15.67 -2.82 11.52
C ASN A 367 -15.23 -2.78 13.00
N GLN A 368 -13.97 -2.43 13.27
CA GLN A 368 -13.36 -2.29 14.61
C GLN A 368 -13.30 -3.60 15.40
N ASP A 369 -13.09 -4.72 14.72
CA ASP A 369 -12.94 -6.04 15.35
C ASP A 369 -11.47 -6.47 15.57
N ASN A 370 -10.52 -5.58 15.27
CA ASN A 370 -9.06 -5.79 15.25
C ASN A 370 -8.56 -6.75 14.17
N LYS A 371 -9.34 -6.99 13.11
CA LYS A 371 -8.89 -7.71 11.93
C LYS A 371 -8.68 -6.76 10.76
N LYS A 372 -7.86 -7.19 9.81
CA LYS A 372 -7.55 -6.41 8.61
C LYS A 372 -8.56 -6.73 7.52
N ASP A 373 -9.38 -5.74 7.18
CA ASP A 373 -10.27 -5.79 6.02
C ASP A 373 -9.59 -5.24 4.77
N ILE A 374 -10.16 -5.53 3.60
CA ILE A 374 -9.62 -5.10 2.30
C ILE A 374 -10.66 -4.29 1.54
N VAL A 375 -10.26 -3.12 1.04
CA VAL A 375 -11.05 -2.30 0.10
C VAL A 375 -10.29 -2.10 -1.19
N ILE A 376 -11.00 -2.32 -2.30
CA ILE A 376 -10.46 -2.18 -3.65
C ILE A 376 -11.50 -1.53 -4.57
N SER A 377 -11.02 -0.77 -5.55
CA SER A 377 -11.84 -0.27 -6.65
C SER A 377 -11.17 -0.54 -7.99
N ASN A 378 -11.96 -0.82 -9.02
CA ASN A 378 -11.49 -0.91 -10.39
C ASN A 378 -12.68 -0.83 -11.36
N LYS A 379 -12.43 -1.18 -12.63
CA LYS A 379 -13.42 -1.32 -13.71
C LYS A 379 -14.66 -2.19 -13.42
N LYS A 380 -14.63 -3.04 -12.39
CA LYS A 380 -15.76 -3.85 -11.93
C LYS A 380 -16.58 -3.19 -10.81
N GLY A 381 -16.12 -2.06 -10.30
CA GLY A 381 -16.74 -1.33 -9.19
C GLY A 381 -15.87 -1.32 -7.93
N VAL A 382 -16.54 -1.11 -6.79
CA VAL A 382 -15.92 -0.98 -5.46
C VAL A 382 -16.33 -2.18 -4.62
N PHE A 383 -15.36 -2.82 -3.97
CA PHE A 383 -15.56 -4.00 -3.14
C PHE A 383 -14.92 -3.81 -1.77
N PHE A 384 -15.59 -4.34 -0.76
CA PHE A 384 -15.13 -4.44 0.62
C PHE A 384 -15.11 -5.93 1.02
N PHE A 385 -14.01 -6.38 1.61
CA PHE A 385 -13.83 -7.74 2.10
C PHE A 385 -13.62 -7.68 3.60
N GLU A 386 -14.68 -7.99 4.33
CA GLU A 386 -14.72 -8.06 5.78
C GLU A 386 -14.06 -9.37 6.23
N GLN A 387 -13.02 -9.30 7.07
CA GLN A 387 -12.39 -10.47 7.65
C GLN A 387 -13.30 -11.10 8.73
N LEU A 388 -13.44 -12.43 8.77
CA LEU A 388 -14.43 -13.14 9.60
C LEU A 388 -13.89 -13.76 10.88
#